data_AF-A0AAE0KT40-F1
#
_entry.id   AF-A0AAE0KT40-F1
#
_cell.length_a   1.000
_cell.length_b   1.000
_cell.length_c   1.000
_cell.angle_alpha   90.00
_cell.angle_beta   90.00
_cell.angle_gamma   90.00
#
_symmetry.space_group_name_H-M   'P 1'
#
loop_
_entity.id
_entity.type
_entity.pdbx_description
1 polymer ?
#
loop_
_entity_poly.entity_id
_entity_poly.type
_entity_poly.pdbx_seq_one_letter_code
_entity_poly.pdbx_strand_id
1 'polypeptide(L)'
;MVPAFQKSLQDEESVIFADNLDAQIQPEYLENQKEKGRALGWSLLKGATHWAQPIDQGAGREVKRDVDYEQNEWLEVPENLEKWESGTELNASDRRILMTWWVGNAYKRTCGRVNLNRYFEKSGCLLSVNGHGDDNITPEGLASFTFDRPVIPAVLAAAPVQENVAATTHAELQESAEQEELLEEEELSDEDECSDEEEKWFIPPGYIAEEHASAELDRSMVGWHVMFKWNGVGWCHGWVSKFYTRHRRGYNFEIVYEDGDRRDHILRVQDYGRGDAAQAGTWCLLKSARVE
;
A
#
# COMPACT_ATOMS: atom_id res chain seq x y z
N MET A 1 30.40 1.20 9.61
CA MET A 1 30.90 0.14 8.72
C MET A 1 29.71 -0.74 8.41
N VAL A 2 29.08 -0.56 7.25
CA VAL A 2 27.96 -1.43 6.81
C VAL A 2 28.56 -2.83 6.66
N PRO A 3 27.97 -3.89 7.23
CA PRO A 3 28.45 -5.24 6.98
C PRO A 3 28.51 -5.43 5.47
N ALA A 4 29.67 -5.83 4.95
CA ALA A 4 29.78 -6.20 3.55
C ALA A 4 28.76 -7.31 3.32
N PHE A 5 27.70 -7.03 2.56
CA PHE A 5 26.82 -8.08 2.04
C PHE A 5 27.74 -9.05 1.30
N GLN A 6 27.94 -10.21 1.90
CA GLN A 6 28.94 -11.16 1.47
C GLN A 6 28.54 -11.65 0.09
N LYS A 7 29.44 -11.42 -0.88
CA LYS A 7 29.24 -11.71 -2.32
C LYS A 7 29.21 -13.22 -2.64
N SER A 8 28.73 -14.05 -1.71
CA SER A 8 28.72 -15.52 -1.82
C SER A 8 27.38 -16.11 -2.27
N LEU A 9 26.34 -15.29 -2.49
CA LEU A 9 25.01 -15.76 -2.91
C LEU A 9 24.89 -16.09 -4.41
N GLN A 10 25.97 -16.04 -5.19
CA GLN A 10 25.88 -16.18 -6.66
C GLN A 10 25.34 -17.53 -7.14
N ASP A 11 25.34 -18.55 -6.28
CA ASP A 11 24.84 -19.89 -6.58
C ASP A 11 23.56 -20.29 -5.83
N GLU A 12 23.02 -19.42 -4.97
CA GLU A 12 21.85 -19.74 -4.15
C GLU A 12 20.56 -19.26 -4.82
N GLU A 13 19.54 -20.11 -4.83
CA GLU A 13 18.17 -19.70 -5.16
C GLU A 13 17.55 -18.99 -3.96
N SER A 14 16.79 -17.93 -4.21
CA SER A 14 16.13 -17.17 -3.17
C SER A 14 14.61 -17.28 -3.26
N VAL A 15 13.91 -17.05 -2.16
CA VAL A 15 12.46 -16.87 -2.15
C VAL A 15 12.18 -15.42 -1.78
N ILE A 16 11.38 -14.73 -2.59
CA ILE A 16 10.94 -13.36 -2.33
C ILE A 16 9.51 -13.42 -1.82
N PHE A 17 9.31 -13.04 -0.56
CA PHE A 17 7.98 -12.85 0.01
C PHE A 17 7.48 -11.45 -0.31
N ALA A 18 6.45 -11.38 -1.15
CA ALA A 18 5.93 -10.13 -1.68
C ALA A 18 4.44 -9.98 -1.34
N ASP A 19 3.92 -8.78 -1.53
CA ASP A 19 2.48 -8.57 -1.46
C ASP A 19 1.79 -9.21 -2.68
N ASN A 20 0.52 -8.88 -2.88
CA ASN A 20 -0.27 -9.32 -4.03
C ASN A 20 -0.70 -8.13 -4.91
N LEU A 21 0.11 -7.08 -4.98
CA LEU A 21 -0.07 -5.97 -5.91
C LEU A 21 -0.15 -6.52 -7.33
N ASP A 22 -1.04 -5.95 -8.15
CA ASP A 22 -1.33 -6.46 -9.49
C ASP A 22 -0.08 -6.65 -10.36
N ALA A 23 0.90 -5.75 -10.25
CA ALA A 23 2.18 -5.85 -10.95
C ALA A 23 3.04 -7.03 -10.48
N GLN A 24 2.97 -7.39 -9.19
CA GLN A 24 3.79 -8.44 -8.57
C GLN A 24 3.25 -9.85 -8.82
N ILE A 25 1.98 -9.98 -9.23
CA ILE A 25 1.35 -11.26 -9.58
C ILE A 25 1.32 -11.52 -11.09
N GLN A 26 1.79 -10.57 -11.91
CA GLN A 26 1.82 -10.77 -13.36
C GLN A 26 2.75 -11.94 -13.73
N PRO A 27 2.34 -12.82 -14.67
CA PRO A 27 3.18 -13.95 -15.09
C PRO A 27 4.57 -13.53 -15.56
N GLU A 28 4.67 -12.44 -16.32
CA GLU A 28 5.95 -11.91 -16.81
C GLU A 28 6.86 -11.45 -15.67
N TYR A 29 6.30 -10.88 -14.61
CA TYR A 29 7.08 -10.46 -13.45
C TYR A 29 7.66 -11.68 -12.70
N LEU A 30 6.83 -12.68 -12.44
CA LEU A 30 7.24 -13.92 -11.75
C LEU A 30 8.25 -14.73 -12.57
N GLU A 31 8.06 -14.80 -13.89
CA GLU A 31 9.02 -15.43 -14.81
C GLU A 31 10.36 -14.70 -14.80
N ASN A 32 10.35 -13.37 -14.87
CA ASN A 32 11.56 -12.57 -14.78
C ASN A 32 12.30 -12.75 -13.43
N GLN A 33 11.59 -12.82 -12.31
CA GLN A 33 12.20 -13.11 -11.01
C GLN A 33 12.92 -14.47 -11.02
N LYS A 34 12.30 -15.49 -11.60
CA LYS A 34 12.88 -16.83 -11.68
C LYS A 34 14.08 -16.88 -12.63
N GLU A 35 13.91 -16.41 -13.86
CA GLU A 35 14.91 -16.56 -14.91
C GLU A 35 16.11 -15.61 -14.73
N LYS A 36 15.85 -14.36 -14.37
CA LYS A 36 16.90 -13.33 -14.25
C LYS A 36 17.37 -13.15 -12.81
N GLY A 37 16.45 -13.27 -11.86
CA GLY A 37 16.74 -13.07 -10.44
C GLY A 37 17.15 -14.33 -9.68
N ARG A 38 16.96 -15.54 -10.27
CA ARG A 38 17.09 -16.83 -9.56
C ARG A 38 16.28 -16.83 -8.25
N ALA A 39 15.10 -16.21 -8.32
CA ALA A 39 14.23 -15.99 -7.18
C ALA A 39 12.84 -16.58 -7.46
N LEU A 40 12.30 -17.33 -6.51
CA LEU A 40 10.91 -17.72 -6.51
C LEU A 40 10.08 -16.63 -5.82
N GLY A 41 9.21 -15.97 -6.56
CA GLY A 41 8.21 -15.07 -5.98
C GLY A 41 7.15 -15.85 -5.24
N TRP A 42 6.85 -15.43 -4.01
CA TRP A 42 5.78 -15.98 -3.19
C TRP A 42 4.91 -14.85 -2.64
N SER A 43 3.68 -14.76 -3.13
CA SER A 43 2.71 -13.78 -2.63
C SER A 43 2.17 -14.19 -1.27
N LEU A 44 2.16 -13.24 -0.35
CA LEU A 44 1.55 -13.39 0.96
C LEU A 44 0.02 -13.30 0.86
N LEU A 45 -0.66 -13.69 1.94
CA LEU A 45 -2.11 -13.50 2.06
C LEU A 45 -2.45 -12.01 1.95
N LYS A 46 -3.56 -11.70 1.30
CA LYS A 46 -4.06 -10.33 1.19
C LYS A 46 -4.22 -9.72 2.58
N GLY A 47 -3.67 -8.52 2.78
CA GLY A 47 -3.75 -7.79 4.05
C GLY A 47 -2.92 -8.40 5.19
N ALA A 48 -1.94 -9.26 4.91
CA ALA A 48 -1.09 -9.86 5.94
C ALA A 48 0.33 -9.24 6.03
N THR A 49 0.61 -8.21 5.24
CA THR A 49 1.97 -7.64 5.15
C THR A 49 2.43 -7.01 6.47
N HIS A 50 1.53 -6.36 7.21
CA HIS A 50 1.80 -5.82 8.54
C HIS A 50 2.19 -6.88 9.58
N TRP A 51 1.83 -8.15 9.36
CA TRP A 51 2.23 -9.28 10.22
C TRP A 51 3.54 -9.93 9.75
N ALA A 52 3.65 -10.16 8.44
CA ALA A 52 4.66 -11.05 7.88
C ALA A 52 5.84 -10.31 7.25
N GLN A 53 5.69 -9.07 6.80
CA GLN A 53 6.78 -8.32 6.18
C GLN A 53 7.48 -7.41 7.20
N PRO A 54 8.81 -7.55 7.38
CA PRO A 54 9.59 -6.76 8.34
C PRO A 54 9.50 -5.25 8.10
N ILE A 55 9.33 -4.87 6.82
CA ILE A 55 9.19 -3.47 6.40
C ILE A 55 7.94 -2.86 7.04
N ASP A 56 6.79 -3.55 6.94
CA ASP A 56 5.51 -3.07 7.45
C ASP A 56 5.38 -3.28 8.96
N GLN A 57 6.10 -4.25 9.53
CA GLN A 57 6.16 -4.47 10.99
C GLN A 57 6.98 -3.39 11.75
N GLY A 58 7.50 -2.38 11.04
CA GLY A 58 8.06 -1.16 11.65
C GLY A 58 9.42 -0.75 11.13
N ALA A 59 10.15 -1.60 10.39
CA ALA A 59 11.43 -1.19 9.80
C ALA A 59 11.24 -0.01 8.82
N GLY A 60 10.19 -0.05 8.00
CA GLY A 60 9.83 1.02 7.09
C GLY A 60 9.45 2.30 7.82
N ARG A 61 8.67 2.20 8.89
CA ARG A 61 8.31 3.36 9.75
C ARG A 61 9.54 4.06 10.32
N GLU A 62 10.52 3.31 10.79
CA GLU A 62 11.76 3.88 11.34
C GLU A 62 12.56 4.65 10.30
N VAL A 63 12.66 4.11 9.09
CA VAL A 63 13.33 4.79 7.97
C VAL A 63 12.54 6.01 7.53
N LYS A 64 11.21 5.90 7.35
CA LYS A 64 10.33 7.02 6.97
C LYS A 64 10.45 8.21 7.93
N ARG A 65 10.42 7.96 9.24
CA ARG A 65 10.61 9.03 10.25
C ARG A 65 11.96 9.75 10.10
N ASP A 66 13.02 9.01 9.80
CA ASP A 66 14.34 9.60 9.60
C ASP A 66 14.45 10.30 8.23
N VAL A 67 13.66 9.91 7.20
CA VAL A 67 13.53 10.63 5.93
C VAL A 67 12.85 11.98 6.15
N ASP A 68 11.74 12.02 6.90
CA ASP A 68 11.05 13.26 7.24
C ASP A 68 12.01 14.23 7.94
N TYR A 69 12.87 13.71 8.83
CA TYR A 69 13.90 14.51 9.48
C TYR A 69 14.93 15.08 8.49
N GLU A 70 15.48 14.26 7.59
CA GLU A 70 16.44 14.74 6.58
C GLU A 70 15.82 15.76 5.61
N GLN A 71 14.56 15.57 5.24
CA GLN A 71 13.80 16.53 4.43
C GLN A 71 13.61 17.84 5.18
N ASN A 72 13.11 17.80 6.42
CA ASN A 72 12.87 18.99 7.22
C ASN A 72 14.15 19.79 7.47
N GLU A 73 15.24 19.14 7.87
CA GLU A 73 16.53 19.81 8.08
C GLU A 73 17.04 20.50 6.81
N TRP A 74 16.79 19.90 5.63
CA TRP A 74 17.18 20.51 4.36
C TRP A 74 16.28 21.72 4.01
N LEU A 75 14.99 21.64 4.31
CA LEU A 75 13.98 22.69 4.05
C LEU A 75 13.99 23.83 5.08
N GLU A 76 14.53 23.63 6.28
CA GLU A 76 14.72 24.69 7.29
C GLU A 76 15.73 25.77 6.84
N VAL A 77 16.52 25.48 5.79
CA VAL A 77 17.37 26.47 5.12
C VAL A 77 16.53 27.26 4.11
N PRO A 78 16.32 28.58 4.29
CA PRO A 78 15.41 29.37 3.45
C PRO A 78 15.69 29.27 1.94
N GLU A 79 16.98 29.27 1.56
CA GLU A 79 17.38 29.18 0.15
C GLU A 79 17.07 27.81 -0.47
N ASN A 80 17.01 26.76 0.35
CA ASN A 80 16.65 25.42 -0.11
C ASN A 80 15.13 25.28 -0.24
N LEU A 81 14.37 25.85 0.69
CA LEU A 81 12.91 25.92 0.59
C LEU A 81 12.49 26.66 -0.68
N GLU A 82 13.09 27.82 -0.96
CA GLU A 82 12.82 28.57 -2.19
C GLU A 82 13.12 27.74 -3.45
N LYS A 83 14.25 27.02 -3.47
CA LYS A 83 14.59 26.08 -4.57
C LYS A 83 13.57 24.96 -4.74
N TRP A 84 13.03 24.46 -3.63
CA TRP A 84 12.05 23.38 -3.63
C TRP A 84 10.67 23.85 -4.09
N GLU A 85 10.26 25.06 -3.75
CA GLU A 85 8.94 25.60 -4.09
C GLU A 85 8.90 26.28 -5.47
N SER A 86 10.02 26.79 -5.97
CA SER A 86 10.06 27.60 -7.21
C SER A 86 9.66 26.85 -8.48
N GLY A 87 9.68 25.51 -8.47
CA GLY A 87 9.39 24.66 -9.63
C GLY A 87 10.35 24.81 -10.82
N THR A 88 11.35 25.69 -10.71
CA THR A 88 12.24 26.07 -11.81
C THR A 88 13.72 25.81 -11.49
N GLU A 89 14.10 25.79 -10.21
CA GLU A 89 15.49 25.52 -9.80
C GLU A 89 15.80 24.03 -9.59
N LEU A 90 14.80 23.23 -9.25
CA LEU A 90 14.91 21.78 -9.15
C LEU A 90 13.92 21.13 -10.13
N ASN A 91 14.45 20.58 -11.22
CA ASN A 91 13.66 19.75 -12.11
C ASN A 91 13.37 18.37 -11.47
N ALA A 92 12.51 17.57 -12.12
CA ALA A 92 12.12 16.26 -11.62
C ALA A 92 13.32 15.32 -11.36
N SER A 93 14.35 15.36 -12.20
CA SER A 93 15.55 14.54 -12.02
C SER A 93 16.35 14.98 -10.79
N ASP A 94 16.54 16.28 -10.60
CA ASP A 94 17.26 16.82 -9.43
C ASP A 94 16.53 16.49 -8.12
N ARG A 95 15.19 16.56 -8.12
CA ARG A 95 14.35 16.16 -6.98
C ARG A 95 14.53 14.68 -6.65
N ARG A 96 14.48 13.79 -7.65
CA ARG A 96 14.69 12.34 -7.43
C ARG A 96 16.07 12.05 -6.85
N ILE A 97 17.12 12.73 -7.33
CA ILE A 97 18.47 12.61 -6.78
C ILE A 97 18.49 13.07 -5.32
N LEU A 98 17.93 14.25 -5.02
CA LEU A 98 17.88 14.81 -3.67
C LEU A 98 17.11 13.90 -2.69
N MET A 99 15.94 13.40 -3.07
CA MET A 99 15.15 12.47 -2.27
C MET A 99 15.91 11.16 -2.03
N THR A 100 16.62 10.66 -3.03
CA THR A 100 17.49 9.47 -2.88
C THR A 100 18.59 9.72 -1.85
N TRP A 101 19.17 10.93 -1.81
CA TRP A 101 20.13 11.32 -0.78
C TRP A 101 19.51 11.34 0.62
N TRP A 102 18.30 11.90 0.78
CA TRP A 102 17.58 11.88 2.05
C TRP A 102 17.34 10.45 2.53
N VAL A 103 16.84 9.56 1.67
CA VAL A 103 16.64 8.14 1.98
C VAL A 103 17.95 7.46 2.38
N GLY A 104 19.03 7.69 1.63
CA GLY A 104 20.34 7.11 1.93
C GLY A 104 20.93 7.56 3.28
N ASN A 105 20.73 8.83 3.66
CA ASN A 105 21.17 9.36 4.94
C ASN A 105 20.27 8.86 6.09
N ALA A 106 18.95 8.89 5.90
CA ALA A 106 17.97 8.37 6.83
C ALA A 106 18.22 6.89 7.15
N TYR A 107 18.49 6.07 6.13
CA TYR A 107 18.81 4.65 6.32
C TYR A 107 20.07 4.45 7.17
N LYS A 108 21.14 5.22 6.92
CA LYS A 108 22.37 5.16 7.74
C LYS A 108 22.10 5.56 9.19
N ARG A 109 21.32 6.63 9.40
CA ARG A 109 20.90 7.11 10.73
C ARG A 109 20.09 6.05 11.46
N THR A 110 19.11 5.46 10.77
CA THR A 110 18.25 4.40 11.28
C THR A 110 19.09 3.18 11.69
N CYS A 111 19.96 2.67 10.81
CA CYS A 111 20.83 1.54 11.12
C CYS A 111 21.81 1.80 12.28
N GLY A 112 22.17 3.06 12.54
CA GLY A 112 22.99 3.43 13.69
C GLY A 112 22.23 3.45 15.02
N ARG A 113 20.89 3.52 14.97
CA ARG A 113 20.01 3.70 16.13
C ARG A 113 19.18 2.46 16.46
N VAL A 114 18.74 1.73 15.44
CA VAL A 114 17.92 0.50 15.58
C VAL A 114 18.59 -0.67 14.87
N ASN A 115 18.43 -1.87 15.44
CA ASN A 115 18.81 -3.11 14.79
C ASN A 115 17.67 -3.55 13.87
N LEU A 116 17.76 -3.26 12.56
CA LEU A 116 16.72 -3.60 11.60
C LEU A 116 16.47 -5.12 11.50
N ASN A 117 17.47 -5.96 11.77
CA ASN A 117 17.30 -7.42 11.79
C ASN A 117 16.25 -7.88 12.81
N ARG A 118 16.00 -7.10 13.87
CA ARG A 118 14.99 -7.44 14.87
C ARG A 118 13.58 -7.46 14.29
N TYR A 119 13.28 -6.67 13.28
CA TYR A 119 11.98 -6.73 12.59
C TYR A 119 11.85 -8.03 11.79
N PHE A 120 12.94 -8.57 11.25
CA PHE A 120 12.92 -9.87 10.58
C PHE A 120 12.76 -11.04 11.57
N GLU A 121 13.35 -10.94 12.76
CA GLU A 121 13.14 -11.90 13.86
C GLU A 121 11.69 -11.88 14.38
N LYS A 122 11.07 -10.70 14.44
CA LYS A 122 9.69 -10.53 14.92
C LYS A 122 8.64 -10.93 13.89
N SER A 123 8.95 -10.89 12.59
CA SER A 123 8.02 -11.31 11.54
C SER A 123 8.17 -12.80 11.19
N GLY A 124 9.24 -13.45 11.64
CA GLY A 124 9.57 -14.83 11.27
C GLY A 124 10.21 -14.97 9.89
N CYS A 125 10.57 -13.87 9.22
CA CYS A 125 11.21 -13.90 7.90
C CYS A 125 12.62 -14.50 7.88
N LEU A 126 13.23 -14.76 9.05
CA LEU A 126 14.51 -15.45 9.15
C LEU A 126 14.37 -16.97 9.37
N LEU A 127 13.16 -17.52 9.26
CA LEU A 127 12.95 -18.95 9.43
C LEU A 127 13.79 -19.74 8.42
N SER A 128 14.59 -20.66 8.94
CA SER A 128 15.51 -21.46 8.14
C SER A 128 15.04 -22.90 8.04
N VAL A 129 15.29 -23.52 6.89
CA VAL A 129 14.92 -24.92 6.63
C VAL A 129 15.62 -25.88 7.61
N ASN A 130 16.85 -25.58 8.00
CA ASN A 130 17.65 -26.37 8.95
C ASN A 130 17.46 -25.95 10.42
N GLY A 131 16.74 -24.87 10.69
CA GLY A 131 16.49 -24.36 12.03
C GLY A 131 17.56 -23.54 12.68
N HIS A 132 18.60 -23.20 11.92
CA HIS A 132 19.61 -22.30 12.39
C HIS A 132 19.05 -20.88 12.62
N GLY A 133 19.08 -20.44 13.88
CA GLY A 133 18.69 -19.07 14.26
C GLY A 133 17.21 -18.91 14.59
N ASP A 134 16.41 -19.97 14.50
CA ASP A 134 14.98 -19.94 14.78
C ASP A 134 14.68 -19.64 16.27
N ASP A 135 15.60 -19.92 17.19
CA ASP A 135 15.49 -19.54 18.60
C ASP A 135 15.45 -18.01 18.82
N ASN A 136 15.90 -17.22 17.84
CA ASN A 136 15.82 -15.76 17.88
C ASN A 136 14.48 -15.24 17.33
N ILE A 137 13.71 -16.08 16.64
CA ILE A 137 12.42 -15.70 16.06
C ILE A 137 11.41 -15.60 17.19
N THR A 138 10.91 -14.38 17.40
CA THR A 138 10.00 -14.06 18.50
C THR A 138 8.80 -13.31 17.95
N PRO A 139 7.82 -14.03 17.36
CA PRO A 139 6.65 -13.41 16.77
C PRO A 139 5.94 -12.51 17.78
N GLU A 140 5.68 -11.27 17.38
CA GLU A 140 5.09 -10.27 18.27
C GLU A 140 3.71 -10.73 18.76
N GLY A 141 3.46 -10.58 20.07
CA GLY A 141 2.21 -11.00 20.70
C GLY A 141 2.11 -12.49 21.07
N LEU A 142 3.09 -13.33 20.70
CA LEU A 142 3.10 -14.76 21.02
C LEU A 142 4.22 -15.12 22.02
N ALA A 143 3.83 -15.64 23.18
CA ALA A 143 4.78 -16.20 24.13
C ALA A 143 5.08 -17.67 23.79
N SER A 144 6.36 -18.01 23.68
CA SER A 144 6.85 -19.39 23.55
C SER A 144 6.32 -20.14 22.31
N PHE A 145 6.27 -19.48 21.16
CA PHE A 145 5.95 -20.14 19.89
C PHE A 145 7.11 -21.03 19.42
N THR A 146 6.80 -22.23 18.93
CA THR A 146 7.78 -23.16 18.34
C THR A 146 7.28 -23.62 16.99
N PHE A 147 8.18 -23.65 16.00
CA PHE A 147 7.86 -24.09 14.65
C PHE A 147 7.89 -25.61 14.54
N ASP A 148 6.80 -26.20 14.06
CA ASP A 148 6.79 -27.60 13.63
C ASP A 148 7.58 -27.73 12.33
N ARG A 149 8.71 -28.45 12.38
CA ARG A 149 9.51 -28.67 11.18
C ARG A 149 9.02 -29.89 10.40
N PRO A 150 8.85 -29.78 9.07
CA PRO A 150 8.71 -30.95 8.24
C PRO A 150 10.00 -31.78 8.33
N VAL A 151 9.87 -33.10 8.52
CA VAL A 151 10.99 -34.03 8.43
C VAL A 151 11.43 -34.06 6.96
N ILE A 152 12.55 -33.43 6.64
CA ILE A 152 13.11 -33.45 5.28
C ILE A 152 13.69 -34.85 5.06
N PRO A 153 13.14 -35.67 4.14
CA PRO A 153 13.67 -37.00 3.89
C PRO A 153 15.10 -36.87 3.33
N ALA A 154 16.04 -37.65 3.85
CA ALA A 154 17.47 -37.63 3.49
C ALA A 154 17.76 -37.87 1.98
N VAL A 155 16.75 -38.20 1.17
CA VAL A 155 16.87 -38.53 -0.26
C VAL A 155 17.05 -37.27 -1.14
N LEU A 156 16.70 -36.07 -0.66
CA LEU A 156 16.91 -34.83 -1.43
C LEU A 156 18.31 -34.23 -1.30
N ALA A 157 19.17 -34.76 -0.43
CA ALA A 157 20.51 -34.23 -0.21
C ALA A 157 21.55 -34.65 -1.28
N ALA A 158 21.18 -35.52 -2.24
CA ALA A 158 22.17 -36.15 -3.14
C ALA A 158 21.65 -36.55 -4.53
N ALA A 159 20.64 -35.89 -5.10
CA ALA A 159 20.20 -36.16 -6.47
C ALA A 159 20.52 -34.98 -7.41
N PRO A 160 21.17 -35.19 -8.57
CA PRO A 160 21.29 -34.15 -9.58
C PRO A 160 19.88 -33.75 -10.05
N VAL A 161 19.63 -32.44 -10.07
CA VAL A 161 18.37 -31.85 -10.55
C VAL A 161 18.12 -32.32 -11.98
N GLN A 162 17.15 -33.21 -12.17
CA GLN A 162 16.52 -33.42 -13.47
C GLN A 162 15.27 -32.55 -13.50
N GLU A 163 15.26 -31.56 -14.39
CA GLU A 163 14.07 -30.79 -14.75
C GLU A 163 12.95 -31.75 -15.13
N ASN A 164 11.91 -31.80 -14.31
CA ASN A 164 10.59 -32.20 -14.77
C ASN A 164 9.65 -31.03 -14.53
N VAL A 165 9.35 -30.36 -15.63
CA VAL A 165 8.33 -29.31 -15.72
C VAL A 165 6.97 -29.99 -15.56
N ALA A 166 6.39 -29.88 -14.36
CA ALA A 166 4.99 -30.22 -14.13
C ALA A 166 4.32 -29.00 -13.50
N ALA A 167 3.54 -28.30 -14.34
CA ALA A 167 2.64 -27.25 -13.92
C ALA A 167 1.69 -27.80 -12.84
N THR A 168 1.85 -27.31 -11.61
CA THR A 168 0.90 -27.56 -10.53
C THR A 168 0.01 -26.32 -10.42
N THR A 169 -1.21 -26.47 -10.94
CA THR A 169 -2.30 -25.51 -10.72
C THR A 169 -2.72 -25.56 -9.25
N HIS A 170 -2.37 -24.53 -8.47
CA HIS A 170 -2.94 -24.32 -7.15
C HIS A 170 -4.27 -23.54 -7.29
N ALA A 171 -5.31 -24.29 -7.65
CA ALA A 171 -6.66 -23.99 -7.21
C ALA A 171 -6.89 -24.75 -5.89
N GLU A 172 -7.71 -24.19 -5.01
CA GLU A 172 -8.11 -24.71 -3.69
C GLU A 172 -7.17 -24.38 -2.52
N LEU A 173 -7.29 -23.16 -1.99
CA LEU A 173 -7.43 -22.89 -0.54
C LEU A 173 -8.20 -21.58 -0.37
N GLN A 174 -9.52 -21.67 -0.50
CA GLN A 174 -10.45 -20.59 -0.22
C GLN A 174 -11.57 -21.18 0.62
N GLU A 175 -11.44 -21.18 1.94
CA GLU A 175 -12.60 -21.17 2.83
C GLU A 175 -12.23 -20.81 4.27
N SER A 176 -12.97 -19.83 4.80
CA SER A 176 -13.12 -19.42 6.20
C SER A 176 -11.96 -18.70 6.89
N ALA A 177 -12.14 -17.39 7.09
CA ALA A 177 -12.18 -16.78 8.43
C ALA A 177 -12.55 -15.30 8.29
N GLU A 178 -13.84 -15.02 8.47
CA GLU A 178 -14.29 -13.70 8.91
C GLU A 178 -13.78 -13.48 10.34
N GLN A 179 -12.93 -12.48 10.53
CA GLN A 179 -12.84 -11.76 11.81
C GLN A 179 -12.23 -10.38 11.56
N GLU A 180 -13.05 -9.35 11.81
CA GLU A 180 -12.67 -7.95 11.89
C GLU A 180 -11.66 -7.75 13.04
N GLU A 181 -10.50 -7.17 12.73
CA GLU A 181 -9.71 -6.44 13.71
C GLU A 181 -9.24 -5.12 13.08
N LEU A 182 -9.68 -4.01 13.69
CA LEU A 182 -9.31 -2.64 13.32
C LEU A 182 -7.81 -2.43 13.56
N LEU A 183 -7.06 -2.25 12.48
CA LEU A 183 -5.77 -1.53 12.52
C LEU A 183 -5.93 -0.24 11.73
N GLU A 184 -5.69 0.89 12.40
CA GLU A 184 -5.62 2.21 11.79
C GLU A 184 -4.32 2.29 10.96
N GLU A 185 -4.40 1.93 9.69
CA GLU A 185 -3.36 2.23 8.70
C GLU A 185 -3.55 3.69 8.22
N GLU A 186 -2.55 4.53 8.49
CA GLU A 186 -2.43 5.84 7.85
C GLU A 186 -2.05 5.61 6.38
N GLU A 187 -3.04 5.73 5.49
CA GLU A 187 -2.84 5.69 4.04
C GLU A 187 -1.98 6.87 3.61
N LEU A 188 -0.73 6.59 3.27
CA LEU A 188 0.17 7.48 2.55
C LEU A 188 -0.25 7.43 1.08
N SER A 189 -0.83 8.51 0.56
CA SER A 189 -1.16 8.65 -0.85
C SER A 189 0.11 8.72 -1.69
N ASP A 190 0.41 7.67 -2.44
CA ASP A 190 1.37 7.72 -3.54
C ASP A 190 0.75 8.56 -4.66
N GLU A 191 1.17 9.82 -4.77
CA GLU A 191 0.91 10.67 -5.94
C GLU A 191 1.75 10.14 -7.10
N ASP A 192 1.23 9.12 -7.80
CA ASP A 192 1.65 8.80 -9.15
C ASP A 192 1.19 9.94 -10.07
N GLU A 193 2.15 10.53 -10.81
CA GLU A 193 1.92 11.50 -11.88
C GLU A 193 1.07 10.84 -12.99
N CYS A 194 -0.24 10.79 -12.79
CA CYS A 194 -1.22 10.49 -13.82
C CYS A 194 -1.38 11.76 -14.67
N SER A 195 -1.20 11.64 -15.99
CA SER A 195 -1.26 12.75 -16.94
C SER A 195 -2.45 13.68 -16.67
N ASP A 196 -2.16 14.99 -16.54
CA ASP A 196 -3.07 16.10 -16.23
C ASP A 196 -4.22 16.32 -17.25
N GLU A 197 -5.03 15.31 -17.52
CA GLU A 197 -6.35 15.49 -18.11
C GLU A 197 -7.37 15.29 -17.00
N GLU A 198 -7.69 16.38 -16.26
CA GLU A 198 -8.80 16.39 -15.30
C GLU A 198 -10.02 15.74 -15.96
N GLU A 199 -10.51 14.62 -15.40
CA GLU A 199 -11.65 13.94 -15.99
C GLU A 199 -12.84 14.88 -16.04
N LYS A 200 -13.26 15.18 -17.28
CA LYS A 200 -14.37 16.07 -17.59
C LYS A 200 -15.66 15.58 -16.92
N TRP A 201 -16.52 16.50 -16.49
CA TRP A 201 -17.80 16.16 -15.89
C TRP A 201 -18.60 15.17 -16.75
N PHE A 202 -18.98 14.07 -16.13
CA PHE A 202 -19.82 13.05 -16.73
C PHE A 202 -20.89 12.57 -15.74
N ILE A 203 -21.90 11.89 -16.27
CA ILE A 203 -22.91 11.21 -15.48
C ILE A 203 -22.84 9.73 -15.88
N PRO A 204 -22.63 8.81 -14.93
CA PRO A 204 -22.61 7.38 -15.23
C PRO A 204 -23.89 6.92 -15.94
N PRO A 205 -23.81 5.96 -16.89
CA PRO A 205 -24.99 5.42 -17.57
C PRO A 205 -26.04 4.91 -16.57
N GLY A 206 -27.31 5.27 -16.80
CA GLY A 206 -28.40 4.84 -15.92
C GLY A 206 -28.61 5.71 -14.68
N TYR A 207 -27.93 6.87 -14.60
CA TYR A 207 -28.13 7.84 -13.53
C TYR A 207 -28.50 9.23 -14.06
N ILE A 208 -29.11 10.04 -13.18
CA ILE A 208 -29.39 11.45 -13.39
C ILE A 208 -28.86 12.20 -12.16
N ALA A 209 -28.06 13.24 -12.38
CA ALA A 209 -27.59 14.10 -11.30
C ALA A 209 -28.73 14.95 -10.72
N GLU A 210 -28.91 14.92 -9.40
CA GLU A 210 -29.90 15.75 -8.73
C GLU A 210 -29.55 17.24 -8.81
N GLU A 211 -30.57 18.08 -8.94
CA GLU A 211 -30.37 19.54 -9.05
C GLU A 211 -30.00 20.18 -7.72
N HIS A 212 -30.42 19.57 -6.61
CA HIS A 212 -30.25 20.11 -5.26
C HIS A 212 -29.86 19.01 -4.28
N ALA A 213 -29.05 19.37 -3.29
CA ALA A 213 -28.81 18.50 -2.14
C ALA A 213 -30.12 18.29 -1.35
N SER A 214 -30.23 17.14 -0.69
CA SER A 214 -31.14 17.02 0.45
C SER A 214 -30.76 18.09 1.49
N ALA A 215 -31.76 18.75 2.09
CA ALA A 215 -31.55 19.71 3.16
C ALA A 215 -30.95 19.07 4.42
N GLU A 216 -31.13 17.75 4.57
CA GLU A 216 -30.62 16.97 5.69
C GLU A 216 -29.65 15.92 5.16
N LEU A 217 -28.36 16.06 5.53
CA LEU A 217 -27.32 15.07 5.29
C LEU A 217 -27.28 14.12 6.49
N ASP A 218 -28.00 13.01 6.38
CA ASP A 218 -28.20 12.08 7.48
C ASP A 218 -27.94 10.62 7.08
N ARG A 219 -28.26 9.69 7.99
CA ARG A 219 -28.07 8.25 7.77
C ARG A 219 -28.86 7.70 6.58
N SER A 220 -29.90 8.38 6.12
CA SER A 220 -30.72 7.91 4.98
C SER A 220 -29.97 7.90 3.65
N MET A 221 -28.85 8.64 3.58
CA MET A 221 -27.98 8.66 2.40
C MET A 221 -27.17 7.38 2.21
N VAL A 222 -27.10 6.48 3.21
CA VAL A 222 -26.39 5.21 3.06
C VAL A 222 -27.04 4.39 1.94
N GLY A 223 -26.24 3.97 0.97
CA GLY A 223 -26.65 3.30 -0.27
C GLY A 223 -26.96 4.25 -1.44
N TRP A 224 -26.84 5.57 -1.27
CA TRP A 224 -27.03 6.52 -2.36
C TRP A 224 -25.75 6.65 -3.19
N HIS A 225 -25.94 6.88 -4.49
CA HIS A 225 -24.85 7.14 -5.42
C HIS A 225 -24.50 8.62 -5.44
N VAL A 226 -23.21 8.92 -5.49
CA VAL A 226 -22.67 10.27 -5.43
C VAL A 226 -21.54 10.44 -6.44
N MET A 227 -21.41 11.65 -6.96
CA MET A 227 -20.20 12.10 -7.65
C MET A 227 -19.43 13.02 -6.71
N PHE A 228 -18.11 12.87 -6.63
CA PHE A 228 -17.23 13.74 -5.87
C PHE A 228 -16.09 14.23 -6.77
N LYS A 229 -15.81 15.54 -6.78
CA LYS A 229 -14.72 16.13 -7.55
C LYS A 229 -13.44 16.18 -6.72
N TRP A 230 -12.48 15.33 -7.03
CA TRP A 230 -11.15 15.33 -6.43
C TRP A 230 -10.24 16.40 -7.05
N ASN A 231 -9.31 16.90 -6.27
CA ASN A 231 -8.27 17.79 -6.77
C ASN A 231 -7.29 16.99 -7.64
N GLY A 232 -6.98 17.46 -8.84
CA GLY A 232 -6.05 16.80 -9.78
C GLY A 232 -6.62 15.59 -10.54
N VAL A 233 -7.61 14.87 -9.98
CA VAL A 233 -8.20 13.67 -10.62
C VAL A 233 -9.48 13.99 -11.40
N GLY A 234 -10.32 14.90 -10.89
CA GLY A 234 -11.62 15.20 -11.50
C GLY A 234 -12.77 14.45 -10.82
N TRP A 235 -13.81 14.12 -11.59
CA TRP A 235 -15.08 13.64 -11.06
C TRP A 235 -15.13 12.12 -10.92
N CYS A 236 -15.24 11.62 -9.69
CA CYS A 236 -15.32 10.19 -9.42
C CYS A 236 -16.70 9.78 -8.92
N HIS A 237 -17.18 8.61 -9.37
CA HIS A 237 -18.43 8.00 -8.97
C HIS A 237 -18.23 7.03 -7.80
N GLY A 238 -19.09 7.10 -6.80
CA GLY A 238 -19.12 6.14 -5.70
C GLY A 238 -20.49 6.04 -5.05
N TRP A 239 -20.58 5.24 -3.98
CA TRP A 239 -21.78 5.14 -3.16
C TRP A 239 -21.45 5.27 -1.67
N VAL A 240 -22.39 5.83 -0.93
CA VAL A 240 -22.23 6.04 0.51
C VAL A 240 -22.38 4.70 1.24
N SER A 241 -21.30 4.18 1.84
CA SER A 241 -21.33 2.93 2.61
C SER A 241 -21.72 3.16 4.07
N LYS A 242 -21.31 4.29 4.64
CA LYS A 242 -21.42 4.54 6.09
C LYS A 242 -21.73 5.99 6.41
N PHE A 243 -22.48 6.19 7.49
CA PHE A 243 -22.75 7.50 8.08
C PHE A 243 -22.20 7.55 9.51
N TYR A 244 -21.48 8.62 9.84
CA TYR A 244 -20.89 8.83 11.16
C TYR A 244 -21.79 9.76 12.00
N THR A 245 -22.43 9.20 13.03
CA THR A 245 -23.29 9.96 13.96
C THR A 245 -22.51 10.92 14.87
N ARG A 246 -21.22 10.62 15.09
CA ARG A 246 -20.27 11.51 15.74
C ARG A 246 -19.11 11.67 14.77
N HIS A 247 -18.77 12.91 14.43
CA HIS A 247 -17.70 13.21 13.50
C HIS A 247 -16.42 12.45 13.89
N ARG A 248 -16.09 11.40 13.13
CA ARG A 248 -14.79 10.71 13.26
C ARG A 248 -13.79 11.60 12.55
N ARG A 249 -12.89 12.25 13.30
CA ARG A 249 -11.88 13.18 12.74
C ARG A 249 -12.47 14.30 11.84
N GLY A 250 -13.76 14.64 11.99
CA GLY A 250 -14.46 15.67 11.19
C GLY A 250 -15.35 15.12 10.07
N TYR A 251 -15.20 13.86 9.68
CA TYR A 251 -15.95 13.22 8.60
C TYR A 251 -17.38 12.83 8.98
N ASN A 252 -18.31 12.90 8.03
CA ASN A 252 -19.71 12.52 8.22
C ASN A 252 -20.14 11.31 7.38
N PHE A 253 -19.41 10.96 6.30
CA PHE A 253 -19.70 9.79 5.46
C PHE A 253 -18.44 9.03 5.06
N GLU A 254 -18.58 7.73 4.80
CA GLU A 254 -17.61 6.91 4.05
C GLU A 254 -18.21 6.66 2.67
N ILE A 255 -17.42 6.88 1.62
CA ILE A 255 -17.79 6.64 0.22
C ILE A 255 -16.88 5.52 -0.31
N VAL A 256 -17.49 4.55 -0.98
CA VAL A 256 -16.78 3.51 -1.73
C VAL A 256 -16.87 3.85 -3.21
N TYR A 257 -15.71 3.96 -3.87
CA TYR A 257 -15.58 4.30 -5.28
C TYR A 257 -15.62 3.03 -6.15
N GLU A 258 -15.79 3.20 -7.46
CA GLU A 258 -15.94 2.07 -8.41
C GLU A 258 -14.70 1.17 -8.50
N ASP A 259 -13.51 1.71 -8.21
CA ASP A 259 -12.25 0.98 -8.09
C ASP A 259 -12.13 0.15 -6.80
N GLY A 260 -13.08 0.33 -5.86
CA GLY A 260 -13.10 -0.32 -4.57
C GLY A 260 -12.44 0.48 -3.44
N ASP A 261 -11.87 1.66 -3.74
CA ASP A 261 -11.28 2.54 -2.75
C ASP A 261 -12.35 3.07 -1.79
N ARG A 262 -12.00 3.14 -0.50
CA ARG A 262 -12.89 3.64 0.55
C ARG A 262 -12.29 4.90 1.15
N ARG A 263 -13.03 5.99 1.12
CA ARG A 263 -12.56 7.26 1.66
C ARG A 263 -13.60 7.89 2.57
N ASP A 264 -13.13 8.54 3.63
CA ASP A 264 -13.96 9.32 4.55
C ASP A 264 -14.11 10.76 4.01
N HIS A 265 -15.36 11.25 3.92
CA HIS A 265 -15.69 12.56 3.37
C HIS A 265 -16.43 13.46 4.37
N ILE A 266 -16.23 14.76 4.20
CA ILE A 266 -17.04 15.82 4.81
C ILE A 266 -17.96 16.37 3.73
N LEU A 267 -19.14 15.79 3.60
CA LEU A 267 -20.16 16.32 2.68
C LEU A 267 -20.91 17.46 3.37
N ARG A 268 -20.94 18.64 2.75
CA ARG A 268 -21.73 19.78 3.24
C ARG A 268 -22.66 20.26 2.13
N VAL A 269 -23.86 20.70 2.50
CA VAL A 269 -24.85 21.22 1.55
C VAL A 269 -24.31 22.42 0.76
N GLN A 270 -23.47 23.24 1.39
CA GLN A 270 -22.80 24.39 0.76
C GLN A 270 -21.79 24.01 -0.34
N ASP A 271 -21.26 22.79 -0.29
CA ASP A 271 -20.27 22.28 -1.24
C ASP A 271 -20.96 21.41 -2.32
N TYR A 272 -22.30 21.49 -2.42
CA TYR A 272 -23.07 20.78 -3.43
C TYR A 272 -23.00 21.50 -4.77
N GLY A 273 -22.64 20.78 -5.83
CA GLY A 273 -22.54 21.34 -7.17
C GLY A 273 -22.24 20.27 -8.21
N ARG A 274 -22.38 20.63 -9.49
CA ARG A 274 -22.16 19.72 -10.63
C ARG A 274 -21.59 20.47 -11.82
N GLY A 275 -20.97 19.76 -12.75
CA GLY A 275 -20.43 20.33 -13.98
C GLY A 275 -18.93 20.59 -13.96
N ASP A 276 -18.39 20.95 -15.13
CA ASP A 276 -16.95 21.17 -15.33
C ASP A 276 -16.39 22.31 -14.46
N ALA A 277 -17.19 23.37 -14.27
CA ALA A 277 -16.81 24.57 -13.52
C ALA A 277 -16.84 24.39 -11.99
N ALA A 278 -17.22 23.22 -11.48
CA ALA A 278 -17.20 22.93 -10.05
C ALA A 278 -15.77 22.91 -9.51
N GLN A 279 -15.58 23.35 -8.26
CA GLN A 279 -14.28 23.31 -7.59
C GLN A 279 -13.99 21.91 -7.04
N ALA A 280 -12.72 21.59 -6.81
CA ALA A 280 -12.37 20.39 -6.05
C ALA A 280 -13.03 20.42 -4.66
N GLY A 281 -13.47 19.25 -4.17
CA GLY A 281 -14.27 19.11 -2.97
C GLY A 281 -15.78 19.26 -3.18
N THR A 282 -16.22 19.57 -4.40
CA THR A 282 -17.66 19.63 -4.73
C THR A 282 -18.23 18.23 -4.88
N TRP A 283 -19.49 18.04 -4.49
CA TRP A 283 -20.19 16.76 -4.64
C TRP A 283 -21.62 16.92 -5.15
N CYS A 284 -22.18 15.86 -5.76
CA CYS A 284 -23.61 15.81 -6.06
C CYS A 284 -24.20 14.40 -5.93
N LEU A 285 -25.53 14.34 -5.83
CA LEU A 285 -26.26 13.08 -5.76
C LEU A 285 -26.63 12.57 -7.15
N LEU A 286 -26.63 11.25 -7.29
CA LEU A 286 -27.12 10.55 -8.47
C LEU A 286 -28.38 9.75 -8.12
N LYS A 287 -29.44 9.96 -8.91
CA LYS A 287 -30.64 9.11 -8.90
C LYS A 287 -30.57 8.11 -10.03
N SER A 288 -30.93 6.85 -9.75
CA SER A 288 -31.12 5.87 -10.81
C SER A 288 -32.21 6.35 -11.78
N ALA A 289 -31.86 6.48 -13.05
CA ALA A 289 -32.78 6.69 -14.13
C ALA A 289 -33.60 5.40 -14.28
N ARG A 290 -34.74 5.31 -13.59
CA ARG A 290 -35.68 4.21 -13.83
C ARG A 290 -36.05 4.23 -15.31
N VAL A 291 -35.66 3.19 -16.02
CA VAL A 291 -36.28 2.84 -17.30
C VAL A 291 -37.64 2.26 -16.94
N GLU A 292 -38.70 3.04 -17.12
CA GLU A 292 -40.06 2.50 -17.18
C GLU A 292 -40.22 1.56 -18.39
#